data_AF-A0A9E2M5D1-F1
#
_entry.id   AF-A0A9E2M5D1-F1
#
_cell.length_a   1.000
_cell.length_b   1.000
_cell.length_c   1.000
_cell.angle_alpha   90.00
_cell.angle_beta   90.00
_cell.angle_gamma   90.00
#
_symmetry.space_group_name_H-M   'P 1'
#
loop_
_entity.id
_entity.type
_entity.pdbx_description
1 polymer ?
#
loop_
_entity_poly.entity_id
_entity_poly.type
_entity_poly.pdbx_seq_one_letter_code
_entity_poly.pdbx_strand_id
1 'polypeptide(L)'
;MHPVESYLSEIKEIRQTGGGTNEESYYGPLENLLNDIGRKLKPKVRCVSQLTNVGAGEPDFGLYTSDQFQRSKDDLPVKGLPPERGVIEVKGWSDDSFTTATTEQVSKYWKKYGNVLVT
;
A
#
# COMPACT_ATOMS: atom_id res chain seq x y z
N MET A 1 -6.93 18.83 9.03
CA MET A 1 -7.01 17.50 9.66
C MET A 1 -5.67 16.81 9.46
N HIS A 2 -5.12 16.16 10.48
CA HIS A 2 -3.88 15.40 10.34
C HIS A 2 -4.13 14.14 9.49
N PRO A 3 -3.21 13.64 8.62
CA PRO A 3 -3.50 12.48 7.76
C PRO A 3 -4.00 11.25 8.52
N VAL A 4 -3.44 10.99 9.71
CA VAL A 4 -3.88 9.90 10.59
C VAL A 4 -5.30 10.13 11.13
N GLU A 5 -5.67 11.38 11.40
CA GLU A 5 -7.01 11.73 11.88
C GLU A 5 -8.06 11.52 10.77
N SER A 6 -7.74 11.89 9.53
CA SER A 6 -8.58 11.60 8.36
C SER A 6 -8.75 10.09 8.17
N TYR A 7 -7.63 9.34 8.20
CA TYR A 7 -7.63 7.88 8.07
C TYR A 7 -8.52 7.18 9.11
N LEU A 8 -8.37 7.53 10.40
CA LEU A 8 -9.16 6.94 11.47
C LEU A 8 -10.65 7.32 11.37
N SER A 9 -10.94 8.54 10.89
CA SER A 9 -12.32 9.00 10.68
C SER A 9 -13.00 8.21 9.55
N GLU A 10 -12.33 8.04 8.41
CA GLU A 10 -12.85 7.25 7.29
C GLU A 10 -13.05 5.78 7.66
N ILE A 11 -12.09 5.16 8.37
CA ILE A 11 -12.26 3.79 8.87
C ILE A 11 -13.48 3.68 9.77
N LYS A 12 -13.66 4.63 10.69
CA LYS A 12 -14.81 4.65 11.60
C LYS A 12 -16.12 4.73 10.82
N GLU A 13 -16.21 5.60 9.82
CA GLU A 13 -17.39 5.74 8.97
C GLU A 13 -17.70 4.44 8.24
N ILE A 14 -16.70 3.80 7.63
CA ILE A 14 -16.85 2.49 6.97
C ILE A 14 -17.38 1.45 7.95
N ARG A 15 -16.82 1.36 9.16
CA ARG A 15 -17.30 0.43 10.19
C ARG A 15 -18.74 0.71 10.62
N GLN A 16 -19.13 1.99 10.72
CA GLN A 16 -20.49 2.39 11.10
C GLN A 16 -21.55 2.00 10.07
N THR A 17 -21.19 1.89 8.80
CA THR A 17 -22.13 1.41 7.76
C THR A 17 -22.51 -0.07 7.93
N GLY A 18 -21.72 -0.84 8.69
CA GLY A 18 -21.84 -2.30 8.75
C GLY A 18 -21.40 -3.02 7.47
N GLY A 19 -20.98 -2.29 6.42
CA GLY A 19 -20.56 -2.83 5.13
C GLY A 19 -19.07 -3.14 5.02
N GLY A 20 -18.25 -2.70 5.98
CA GLY A 20 -16.80 -2.99 6.00
C GLY A 20 -16.50 -4.42 6.45
N THR A 21 -16.66 -5.40 5.57
CA THR A 21 -16.57 -6.82 5.92
C THR A 21 -15.19 -7.43 5.76
N ASN A 22 -14.37 -6.92 4.83
CA ASN A 22 -13.05 -7.47 4.49
C ASN A 22 -11.97 -6.37 4.46
N GLU A 23 -10.70 -6.77 4.37
CA GLU A 23 -9.53 -5.90 4.26
C GLU A 23 -9.69 -4.82 3.18
N GLU A 24 -10.17 -5.21 2.00
CA GLU A 24 -10.34 -4.33 0.83
C GLU A 24 -11.26 -3.13 1.09
N SER A 25 -12.20 -3.26 2.04
CA SER A 25 -13.08 -2.15 2.43
C SER A 25 -12.32 -0.95 3.00
N TYR A 26 -11.08 -1.17 3.46
CA TYR A 26 -10.24 -0.16 4.11
C TYR A 26 -9.05 0.28 3.23
N TYR A 27 -8.96 -0.19 1.99
CA TYR A 27 -7.85 0.12 1.08
C TYR A 27 -7.79 1.59 0.70
N GLY A 28 -8.94 2.21 0.40
CA GLY A 28 -9.01 3.63 0.06
C GLY A 28 -8.44 4.55 1.16
N PRO A 29 -8.92 4.45 2.42
CA PRO A 29 -8.37 5.22 3.52
C PRO A 29 -6.87 5.01 3.72
N LEU A 30 -6.38 3.77 3.63
CA LEU A 30 -4.97 3.46 3.79
C LEU A 30 -4.12 4.06 2.66
N GLU A 31 -4.57 3.92 1.41
CA GLU A 31 -3.90 4.50 0.24
C GLU A 31 -3.82 6.04 0.36
N ASN A 32 -4.89 6.69 0.81
CA ASN A 32 -4.94 8.12 1.07
C ASN A 32 -3.92 8.55 2.13
N LEU A 33 -3.89 7.86 3.27
CA LEU A 33 -2.92 8.10 4.34
C LEU A 33 -1.48 8.05 3.81
N LEU A 34 -1.16 6.97 3.08
CA LEU A 34 0.18 6.73 2.57
C LEU A 34 0.57 7.75 1.50
N ASN A 35 -0.35 8.14 0.63
CA ASN A 35 -0.12 9.18 -0.37
C ASN A 35 0.07 10.57 0.27
N ASP A 36 -0.68 10.91 1.32
CA ASP A 36 -0.52 12.16 2.05
C ASP A 36 0.82 12.27 2.77
N ILE A 37 1.31 11.16 3.34
CA ILE A 37 2.65 11.07 3.91
C ILE A 37 3.71 11.12 2.80
N GLY A 38 3.52 10.33 1.74
CA GLY A 38 4.47 10.21 0.61
C GLY A 38 4.74 11.52 -0.12
N ARG A 39 3.76 12.42 -0.19
CA ARG A 39 3.92 13.79 -0.74
C ARG A 39 4.92 14.65 0.03
N LYS A 40 5.19 14.33 1.30
CA LYS A 40 6.12 15.06 2.19
C LYS A 40 7.56 14.53 2.10
N LEU A 41 7.77 13.36 1.50
CA LEU A 41 9.09 12.73 1.36
C LEU A 41 9.90 13.32 0.18
N LYS A 42 11.21 13.09 0.21
CA LYS A 42 12.14 13.42 -0.88
C LYS A 42 13.01 12.19 -1.23
N PRO A 43 12.89 11.60 -2.45
CA PRO A 43 11.86 11.88 -3.46
C PRO A 43 10.45 11.61 -2.92
N LYS A 44 9.43 12.21 -3.55
CA LYS A 44 8.02 11.95 -3.22
C LYS A 44 7.70 10.50 -3.52
N VAL A 45 6.86 9.90 -2.69
CA VAL A 45 6.43 8.50 -2.83
C VAL A 45 4.93 8.48 -3.07
N ARG A 46 4.47 7.58 -3.93
CA ARG A 46 3.06 7.33 -4.24
C ARG A 46 2.73 5.88 -3.94
N CYS A 47 1.66 5.70 -3.18
CA CYS A 47 1.02 4.40 -2.98
C CYS A 47 0.09 4.15 -4.16
N VAL A 48 0.20 2.98 -4.78
CA VAL A 48 -0.60 2.57 -5.93
C VAL A 48 -1.13 1.17 -5.67
N SER A 49 -2.45 1.01 -5.67
CA SER A 49 -3.12 -0.30 -5.60
C SER A 49 -2.96 -1.10 -6.90
N GLN A 50 -3.17 -2.42 -6.84
CA GLN A 50 -3.27 -3.29 -8.02
C GLN A 50 -1.99 -3.31 -8.88
N LEU A 51 -0.92 -3.83 -8.28
CA LEU A 51 0.31 -4.11 -9.00
C LEU A 51 0.05 -5.11 -10.13
N THR A 52 0.47 -4.78 -11.35
CA THR A 52 0.56 -5.79 -12.41
C THR A 52 1.55 -6.85 -11.93
N ASN A 53 1.12 -8.11 -11.87
CA ASN A 53 1.96 -9.21 -11.43
C ASN A 53 3.22 -9.31 -12.31
N VAL A 54 4.38 -8.98 -11.72
CA VAL A 54 5.71 -9.04 -12.38
C VAL A 54 6.48 -10.31 -12.00
N GLY A 55 5.77 -11.39 -11.65
CA GLY A 55 6.31 -12.73 -11.44
C GLY A 55 6.75 -13.06 -10.01
N ALA A 56 6.30 -12.30 -9.00
CA ALA A 56 6.63 -12.55 -7.59
C ALA A 56 5.40 -12.65 -6.67
N GLY A 57 4.20 -12.68 -7.26
CA GLY A 57 2.91 -12.58 -6.58
C GLY A 57 2.30 -11.18 -6.69
N GLU A 58 1.22 -10.96 -5.96
CA GLU A 58 0.33 -9.81 -6.08
C GLU A 58 0.21 -9.14 -4.70
N PRO A 59 1.17 -8.27 -4.33
CA PRO A 59 1.03 -7.47 -3.13
C PRO A 59 -0.14 -6.48 -3.30
N ASP A 60 -0.77 -6.11 -2.20
CA ASP A 60 -1.92 -5.20 -2.22
C ASP A 60 -1.56 -3.81 -2.78
N PHE A 61 -0.40 -3.28 -2.40
CA PHE A 61 0.10 -1.99 -2.87
C PHE A 61 1.58 -1.98 -3.22
N GLY A 62 1.95 -1.08 -4.13
CA GLY A 62 3.34 -0.69 -4.38
C GLY A 62 3.62 0.75 -3.97
N LEU A 63 4.83 0.99 -3.46
CA LEU A 63 5.34 2.32 -3.14
C LEU A 63 6.35 2.78 -4.21
N TYR A 64 5.93 3.73 -5.03
CA TYR A 64 6.69 4.23 -6.18
C TYR A 64 7.25 5.62 -5.92
N THR A 65 8.50 5.86 -6.30
CA THR A 65 9.08 7.21 -6.31
C THR A 65 8.52 8.03 -7.49
N SER A 66 8.52 9.36 -7.36
CA SER A 66 7.90 10.24 -8.36
C SER A 66 8.51 10.15 -9.77
N ASP A 67 9.77 9.74 -9.89
CA ASP A 67 10.50 9.52 -11.13
C ASP A 67 10.15 8.20 -11.83
N GLN A 68 9.41 7.31 -11.15
CA GLN A 68 8.84 6.11 -11.78
C GLN A 68 7.56 6.39 -12.57
N PHE A 69 7.15 7.65 -12.71
CA PHE A 69 5.99 8.08 -13.49
C PHE A 69 6.45 8.88 -14.70
N GLN A 70 5.85 8.62 -15.87
CA GLN A 70 6.20 9.31 -17.10
C GLN A 70 5.93 10.82 -16.99
N ARG A 71 4.83 11.19 -16.33
CA ARG A 71 4.48 12.56 -15.95
C ARG A 71 3.99 12.59 -14.52
N SER A 72 4.16 13.74 -13.86
CA SER A 72 3.77 13.92 -12.46
C SER A 72 2.26 13.75 -12.17
N LYS A 73 1.41 13.86 -13.21
CA LYS A 73 -0.04 13.70 -13.10
C LYS A 73 -0.55 12.33 -13.52
N ASP A 74 0.32 11.42 -13.98
CA ASP A 74 -0.12 10.10 -14.41
C ASP A 74 -0.52 9.27 -13.20
N ASP A 75 -1.62 8.53 -13.27
CA ASP A 75 -2.10 7.73 -12.13
C ASP A 75 -1.26 6.47 -11.91
N LEU A 76 -0.68 5.93 -12.98
CA LEU A 76 0.09 4.70 -12.97
C LEU A 76 1.58 4.93 -13.24
N PRO A 77 2.48 4.15 -12.61
CA PRO A 77 3.90 4.19 -12.90
C PRO A 77 4.19 3.67 -14.31
N VAL A 78 5.39 3.95 -14.80
CA VAL A 78 5.89 3.40 -16.06
C VAL A 78 5.82 1.87 -16.00
N LYS A 79 5.20 1.28 -17.02
CA LYS A 79 4.92 -0.15 -17.08
C LYS A 79 6.20 -0.97 -16.93
N GLY A 80 6.15 -1.97 -16.04
CA GLY A 80 7.24 -2.91 -15.81
C GLY A 80 8.29 -2.45 -14.79
N LEU A 81 8.22 -1.21 -14.30
CA LEU A 81 9.07 -0.79 -13.19
C LEU A 81 8.58 -1.41 -11.87
N PRO A 82 9.46 -2.04 -11.07
CA PRO A 82 9.10 -2.48 -9.72
C PRO A 82 9.00 -1.28 -8.78
N PRO A 83 8.16 -1.31 -7.73
CA PRO A 83 8.10 -0.24 -6.73
C PRO A 83 9.45 -0.06 -6.03
N GLU A 84 10.08 1.12 -6.16
CA GLU A 84 11.42 1.36 -5.59
C GLU A 84 11.44 1.44 -4.05
N ARG A 85 10.30 1.74 -3.44
CA ARG A 85 10.17 1.80 -1.98
C ARG A 85 9.54 0.55 -1.38
N GLY A 86 9.44 -0.51 -2.19
CA GLY A 86 8.88 -1.79 -1.76
C GLY A 86 7.37 -1.85 -1.87
N VAL A 87 6.80 -2.88 -1.24
CA VAL A 87 5.39 -3.24 -1.36
C VAL A 87 4.71 -3.29 0.00
N ILE A 88 3.38 -3.34 0.00
CA ILE A 88 2.57 -3.45 1.20
C ILE A 88 1.69 -4.69 1.07
N GLU A 89 1.63 -5.46 2.15
CA GLU A 89 0.68 -6.54 2.34
C GLU A 89 -0.24 -6.14 3.51
N VAL A 90 -1.54 -6.04 3.24
CA VAL A 90 -2.55 -5.66 4.21
C VAL A 90 -3.20 -6.91 4.78
N LYS A 91 -3.46 -6.89 6.08
CA LYS A 91 -4.16 -7.96 6.78
C LYS A 91 -5.33 -7.44 7.60
N GLY A 92 -6.29 -8.34 7.84
CA GLY A 92 -7.45 -8.05 8.67
C GLY A 92 -7.07 -7.76 10.12
N TRP A 93 -7.97 -7.09 10.83
CA TRP A 93 -7.76 -6.66 12.23
C TRP A 93 -7.40 -7.77 13.22
N SER A 94 -7.77 -9.01 12.90
CA SER A 94 -7.51 -10.19 13.74
C SER A 94 -6.22 -10.92 13.38
N ASP A 95 -5.50 -10.48 12.35
CA ASP A 95 -4.23 -11.07 11.94
C ASP A 95 -3.11 -10.67 12.88
N ASP A 96 -2.10 -11.54 12.99
CA ASP A 96 -0.84 -11.22 13.64
C ASP A 96 0.19 -10.85 12.57
N SER A 97 0.33 -9.55 12.33
CA SER A 97 1.23 -9.01 11.30
C SER A 97 2.69 -9.45 11.52
N PHE A 98 3.12 -9.77 12.75
CA PHE A 98 4.46 -10.32 13.01
C PHE A 98 4.60 -11.75 12.52
N THR A 99 3.60 -12.59 12.78
CA THR A 99 3.55 -13.95 12.23
C THR A 99 3.50 -13.90 10.70
N THR A 100 2.63 -13.06 10.13
CA THR A 100 2.49 -12.88 8.68
C THR A 100 3.80 -12.43 8.02
N ALA A 101 4.55 -11.53 8.65
CA ALA A 101 5.83 -11.05 8.14
C ALA A 101 6.89 -12.16 7.95
N THR A 102 6.75 -13.29 8.64
CA THR A 102 7.67 -14.44 8.55
C THR A 102 7.25 -15.50 7.52
N THR A 103 6.10 -15.33 6.87
CA THR A 103 5.57 -16.30 5.92
C THR A 103 6.40 -16.39 4.63
N GLU A 104 6.24 -17.49 3.91
CA GLU A 104 6.89 -17.68 2.61
C GLU A 104 6.45 -16.62 1.58
N GLN A 105 5.19 -16.18 1.65
CA GLN A 105 4.65 -15.14 0.77
C GLN A 105 5.40 -13.82 0.96
N VAL A 106 5.47 -13.31 2.20
CA VAL A 106 6.20 -12.06 2.50
C VAL A 106 7.68 -12.20 2.17
N SER A 107 8.27 -13.38 2.41
CA SER A 107 9.67 -13.66 2.03
C SER A 107 9.90 -13.58 0.51
N LYS A 108 8.94 -14.02 -0.32
CA LYS A 108 9.00 -13.88 -1.79
C LYS A 108 8.95 -12.41 -2.22
N TYR A 109 8.05 -11.63 -1.61
CA TYR A 109 7.97 -10.19 -1.85
C TYR A 109 9.25 -9.48 -1.46
N TRP A 110 9.79 -9.77 -0.29
CA TRP A 110 11.04 -9.17 0.17
C TRP A 110 12.20 -9.46 -0.78
N LYS A 111 12.36 -10.72 -1.23
CA LYS A 111 13.38 -11.09 -2.22
C LYS A 111 13.25 -10.33 -3.55
N LYS A 112 12.02 -9.99 -3.96
CA LYS A 112 11.76 -9.29 -5.24
C LYS A 112 11.86 -7.77 -5.11
N TYR A 113 11.28 -7.20 -4.06
CA TYR A 113 11.00 -5.77 -3.94
C TYR A 113 11.87 -5.08 -2.87
N GLY A 114 12.69 -5.84 -2.13
CA GLY A 114 13.67 -5.33 -1.16
C GLY A 114 13.08 -4.91 0.18
N ASN A 115 11.88 -4.33 0.18
CA ASN A 115 11.14 -3.91 1.38
C ASN A 115 9.68 -4.37 1.30
N VAL A 116 9.14 -4.81 2.43
CA VAL A 116 7.72 -5.15 2.59
C VAL A 116 7.21 -4.53 3.88
N LEU A 117 6.12 -3.76 3.80
CA LEU A 117 5.35 -3.31 4.94
C LEU A 117 4.16 -4.25 5.12
N VAL A 118 4.05 -4.89 6.28
CA VAL A 118 2.87 -5.69 6.64
C VAL A 118 2.05 -4.86 7.63
N THR A 119 0.76 -4.63 7.33
CA THR A 119 -0.14 -3.87 8.20
C THR A 119 -1.29 -4.74 8.67
#